data_AF-A0A7W1FXY1-F1
#
_entry.id   AF-A0A7W1FXY1-F1
#
_cell.length_a   1.000
_cell.length_b   1.000
_cell.length_c   1.000
_cell.angle_alpha   90.00
_cell.angle_beta   90.00
_cell.angle_gamma   90.00
#
_symmetry.space_group_name_H-M   'P 1'
#
loop_
_entity.id
_entity.type
_entity.pdbx_description
1 polymer ?
#
loop_
_entity_poly.entity_id
_entity_poly.type
_entity_poly.pdbx_seq_one_letter_code
_entity_poly.pdbx_strand_id
1 'polypeptide(L)'
;IIHMNVRYFEMDNGIWWFGGGIDLTPHYVNEEDAKFFHTALKTACDKHNTAYYSKFKKWADDYFFIPHRKETRGIGGIFFDKLTATPETTKEQLFAFVKDIGNSFAPTYTQLMNKNKNKIYSEANKQWQLLRRGRYVEFNLVYDKGTKFGLETNGRIESILMSLPENASWLYNYSPEKNSAEEKTLSFLKKEIEWV
;
A
#
# COMPACT_ATOMS: atom_id res chain seq x y z
N ILE A 1 6.43 6.55 -0.70
CA ILE A 1 6.59 5.41 0.24
C ILE A 1 5.94 4.21 -0.43
N ILE A 2 6.56 3.05 -0.39
CA ILE A 2 5.96 1.79 -0.86
C ILE A 2 6.00 0.80 0.30
N HIS A 3 5.03 -0.09 0.35
CA HIS A 3 4.98 -1.17 1.33
C HIS A 3 4.63 -2.49 0.63
N MET A 4 5.18 -3.58 1.15
CA MET A 4 4.84 -4.94 0.75
C MET A 4 4.79 -5.84 1.96
N ASN A 5 3.80 -6.73 1.97
CA ASN A 5 3.77 -7.88 2.86
C ASN A 5 3.44 -9.13 2.04
N VAL A 6 4.11 -10.24 2.32
CA VAL A 6 3.68 -11.59 1.94
C VAL A 6 3.92 -12.50 3.14
N ARG A 7 2.91 -13.30 3.50
CA ARG A 7 2.97 -14.17 4.67
C ARG A 7 2.18 -15.45 4.47
N TYR A 8 2.54 -16.45 5.25
CA TYR A 8 1.87 -17.72 5.37
C TYR A 8 1.56 -17.97 6.85
N PHE A 9 0.40 -18.53 7.13
CA PHE A 9 -0.01 -18.93 8.47
C PHE A 9 -0.64 -20.32 8.42
N GLU A 10 -0.37 -21.15 9.42
CA GLU A 10 -0.91 -22.50 9.57
C GLU A 10 -1.06 -22.86 11.04
N MET A 11 -2.15 -23.55 11.35
CA MET A 11 -2.43 -24.12 12.67
C MET A 11 -2.24 -25.64 12.63
N ASP A 12 -2.00 -26.24 13.80
CA ASP A 12 -1.84 -27.68 14.00
C ASP A 12 -3.06 -28.51 13.54
N ASN A 13 -4.25 -27.91 13.54
CA ASN A 13 -5.48 -28.49 13.02
C ASN A 13 -5.60 -28.48 11.48
N GLY A 14 -4.57 -28.03 10.77
CA GLY A 14 -4.51 -28.02 9.30
C GLY A 14 -5.18 -26.83 8.63
N ILE A 15 -5.71 -25.85 9.38
CA ILE A 15 -6.17 -24.59 8.80
C ILE A 15 -4.97 -23.73 8.43
N TRP A 16 -4.91 -23.27 7.19
CA TRP A 16 -3.84 -22.41 6.68
C TRP A 16 -4.37 -21.37 5.70
N TRP A 17 -3.60 -20.29 5.54
CA TRP A 17 -3.84 -19.30 4.50
C TRP A 17 -2.59 -18.47 4.18
N PHE A 18 -2.61 -17.85 2.99
CA PHE A 18 -1.72 -16.77 2.63
C PHE A 18 -2.39 -15.40 2.86
N GLY A 19 -1.56 -14.40 3.11
CA GLY A 19 -1.94 -13.00 3.14
C GLY A 19 -0.82 -12.12 2.62
N GLY A 20 -1.16 -10.90 2.22
CA GLY A 20 -0.18 -9.98 1.67
C GLY A 20 -0.76 -8.86 0.84
N GLY A 21 0.12 -8.23 0.08
CA GLY A 21 -0.21 -7.10 -0.77
C GLY A 21 1.00 -6.21 -1.03
N ILE A 22 0.82 -5.31 -2.00
CA ILE A 22 1.77 -4.23 -2.29
C ILE A 22 0.94 -2.98 -2.46
N ASP A 23 1.35 -1.88 -1.83
CA ASP A 23 0.67 -0.59 -1.92
C ASP A 23 1.66 0.57 -2.07
N LEU A 24 1.22 1.62 -2.76
CA LEU A 24 2.04 2.79 -3.07
C LEU A 24 1.42 4.07 -2.50
N THR A 25 2.23 4.80 -1.73
CA THR A 25 1.89 6.05 -1.05
C THR A 25 2.79 7.18 -1.60
N PRO A 26 2.47 7.75 -2.78
CA PRO A 26 3.20 8.89 -3.33
C PRO A 26 2.88 10.17 -2.53
N HIS A 27 3.88 11.07 -2.40
CA HIS A 27 3.63 12.40 -1.84
C HIS A 27 3.08 13.36 -2.91
N TYR A 28 3.48 13.18 -4.17
CA TYR A 28 2.87 13.81 -5.33
C TYR A 28 2.40 12.73 -6.28
N VAL A 29 1.10 12.69 -6.58
CA VAL A 29 0.55 11.67 -7.47
C VAL A 29 0.85 12.05 -8.92
N ASN A 30 1.61 11.20 -9.60
CA ASN A 30 1.77 11.22 -11.04
C ASN A 30 0.94 10.08 -11.64
N GLU A 31 0.02 10.42 -12.54
CA GLU A 31 -0.96 9.47 -13.08
C GLU A 31 -0.29 8.36 -13.92
N GLU A 32 0.77 8.66 -14.67
CA GLU A 32 1.50 7.64 -15.43
C GLU A 32 2.23 6.64 -14.52
N ASP A 33 2.84 7.13 -13.44
CA ASP A 33 3.51 6.29 -12.45
C ASP A 33 2.50 5.41 -11.71
N ALA A 34 1.30 5.94 -11.42
CA ALA A 34 0.19 5.19 -10.85
C ALA A 34 -0.30 4.10 -11.80
N LYS A 35 -0.53 4.44 -13.08
CA LYS A 35 -0.90 3.48 -14.13
C LYS A 35 0.14 2.38 -14.27
N PHE A 36 1.42 2.74 -14.36
CA PHE A 36 2.52 1.79 -14.44
C PHE A 36 2.53 0.82 -13.25
N PHE A 37 2.43 1.35 -12.02
CA PHE A 37 2.39 0.55 -10.80
C PHE A 37 1.23 -0.45 -10.81
N HIS A 38 0.02 0.02 -11.12
CA HIS A 38 -1.19 -0.81 -11.15
C HIS A 38 -1.17 -1.82 -12.31
N THR A 39 -0.63 -1.47 -13.48
CA THR A 39 -0.42 -2.42 -14.58
C THR A 39 0.52 -3.54 -14.16
N ALA A 40 1.63 -3.23 -13.47
CA ALA A 40 2.58 -4.25 -13.01
C ALA A 40 1.92 -5.25 -12.04
N LEU A 41 1.12 -4.76 -11.09
CA LEU A 41 0.35 -5.62 -10.18
C LEU A 41 -0.71 -6.44 -10.92
N LYS A 42 -1.43 -5.81 -11.87
CA LYS A 42 -2.41 -6.51 -12.70
C LYS A 42 -1.77 -7.63 -13.52
N THR A 43 -0.64 -7.37 -14.17
CA THR A 43 0.12 -8.38 -14.92
C THR A 43 0.55 -9.54 -14.02
N ALA A 44 0.97 -9.29 -12.78
CA ALA A 44 1.30 -10.35 -11.84
C ALA A 44 0.05 -11.16 -11.42
N CYS A 45 -1.09 -10.50 -11.20
CA CYS A 45 -2.35 -11.15 -10.87
C CYS A 45 -2.91 -12.00 -12.02
N ASP A 46 -2.91 -11.46 -13.24
CA ASP A 46 -3.52 -12.08 -14.44
C ASP A 46 -2.85 -13.42 -14.82
N LYS A 47 -1.60 -13.65 -14.41
CA LYS A 47 -0.91 -14.94 -14.56
C LYS A 47 -1.58 -16.08 -13.80
N HIS A 48 -2.31 -15.76 -12.74
CA HIS A 48 -2.92 -16.74 -11.82
C HIS A 48 -4.43 -16.73 -11.91
N ASN A 49 -5.04 -15.54 -11.92
CA ASN A 49 -6.48 -15.37 -12.10
C ASN A 49 -6.79 -13.91 -12.47
N THR A 50 -7.47 -13.70 -13.59
CA THR A 50 -7.82 -12.36 -14.10
C THR A 50 -8.76 -11.56 -13.20
N ALA A 51 -9.46 -12.21 -12.27
CA ALA A 51 -10.30 -11.55 -11.26
C ALA A 51 -9.51 -11.06 -10.03
N TYR A 52 -8.27 -11.51 -9.83
CA TYR A 52 -7.51 -11.18 -8.62
C TYR A 52 -7.19 -9.70 -8.50
N TYR A 53 -6.76 -9.04 -9.58
CA TYR A 53 -6.44 -7.62 -9.52
C TYR A 53 -7.64 -6.80 -9.06
N SER A 54 -8.79 -6.93 -9.75
CA SER A 54 -9.99 -6.15 -9.41
C SER A 54 -10.47 -6.42 -7.98
N LYS A 55 -10.46 -7.69 -7.54
CA LYS A 55 -10.84 -8.08 -6.17
C LYS A 55 -9.90 -7.47 -5.13
N PHE A 56 -8.59 -7.65 -5.29
CA PHE A 56 -7.60 -7.26 -4.30
C PHE A 56 -7.29 -5.77 -4.33
N LYS A 57 -7.47 -5.10 -5.47
CA LYS A 57 -7.40 -3.64 -5.56
C LYS A 57 -8.54 -2.99 -4.80
N LYS A 58 -9.78 -3.46 -4.99
CA LYS A 58 -10.91 -2.96 -4.20
C LYS A 58 -10.67 -3.14 -2.71
N TRP A 59 -10.15 -4.30 -2.30
CA TRP A 59 -9.82 -4.55 -0.91
C TRP A 59 -8.69 -3.62 -0.40
N ALA A 60 -7.68 -3.32 -1.22
CA ALA A 60 -6.64 -2.36 -0.86
C ALA A 60 -7.22 -0.95 -0.64
N ASP A 61 -8.11 -0.48 -1.51
CA ASP A 61 -8.78 0.82 -1.38
C ASP A 61 -9.59 0.90 -0.07
N ASP A 62 -10.23 -0.21 0.33
CA ASP A 62 -11.01 -0.30 1.56
C ASP A 62 -10.15 -0.44 2.82
N TYR A 63 -9.06 -1.21 2.76
CA TYR A 63 -8.17 -1.45 3.90
C TYR A 63 -7.29 -0.24 4.20
N PHE A 64 -6.67 0.36 3.18
CA PHE A 64 -5.76 1.50 3.32
C PHE A 64 -6.49 2.85 3.30
N PHE A 65 -7.59 2.94 4.04
CA PHE A 65 -8.40 4.15 4.17
C PHE A 65 -8.26 4.76 5.57
N ILE A 66 -8.29 6.08 5.67
CA ILE A 66 -8.23 6.85 6.92
C ILE A 66 -9.62 7.48 7.14
N PRO A 67 -10.55 6.81 7.85
CA PRO A 67 -11.93 7.29 8.03
C PRO A 67 -12.04 8.72 8.54
N HIS A 68 -11.23 9.11 9.53
CA HIS A 68 -11.30 10.44 10.13
C HIS A 68 -10.74 11.55 9.21
N ARG A 69 -10.03 11.21 8.13
CA ARG A 69 -9.58 12.13 7.08
C ARG A 69 -10.40 12.03 5.79
N LYS A 70 -11.22 10.98 5.66
CA LYS A 70 -11.95 10.61 4.44
C LYS A 70 -11.02 10.47 3.22
N GLU A 71 -9.86 9.87 3.43
CA GLU A 71 -8.76 9.84 2.46
C GLU A 71 -8.13 8.45 2.40
N THR A 72 -7.73 7.97 1.23
CA THR A 72 -6.87 6.77 1.14
C THR A 72 -5.44 7.12 1.54
N ARG A 73 -4.73 6.18 2.17
CA ARG A 73 -3.32 6.37 2.58
C ARG A 73 -2.44 6.73 1.37
N GLY A 74 -2.71 6.09 0.25
CA GLY A 74 -2.01 6.27 -1.03
C GLY A 74 -2.92 6.00 -2.22
N ILE A 75 -2.32 5.62 -3.35
CA ILE A 75 -3.03 5.29 -4.59
C ILE A 75 -3.49 3.82 -4.65
N GLY A 76 -3.49 3.14 -3.51
CA GLY A 76 -3.85 1.73 -3.39
C GLY A 76 -2.73 0.80 -3.89
N GLY A 77 -3.17 -0.32 -4.47
CA GLY A 77 -2.34 -1.43 -4.92
C GLY A 77 -3.17 -2.70 -4.87
N ILE A 78 -2.66 -3.77 -4.27
CA ILE A 78 -3.47 -4.96 -3.96
C ILE A 78 -3.33 -5.34 -2.48
N PHE A 79 -4.40 -5.87 -1.91
CA PHE A 79 -4.42 -6.43 -0.56
C PHE A 79 -5.24 -7.72 -0.55
N PHE A 80 -4.71 -8.75 0.09
CA PHE A 80 -5.39 -10.03 0.28
C PHE A 80 -5.04 -10.62 1.64
N ASP A 81 -6.00 -11.32 2.23
CA ASP A 81 -5.84 -12.08 3.45
C ASP A 81 -6.75 -13.30 3.42
N LYS A 82 -6.47 -14.29 4.26
CA LYS A 82 -7.24 -15.54 4.33
C LYS A 82 -7.36 -16.26 2.97
N LEU A 83 -6.33 -16.16 2.13
CA LEU A 83 -6.29 -16.82 0.83
C LEU A 83 -5.90 -18.29 1.02
N THR A 84 -6.88 -19.19 0.89
CA THR A 84 -6.72 -20.64 1.06
C THR A 84 -7.28 -21.39 -0.15
N ALA A 85 -6.99 -22.68 -0.26
CA ALA A 85 -7.40 -23.49 -1.40
C ALA A 85 -8.93 -23.55 -1.55
N THR A 86 -9.37 -23.64 -2.80
CA THR A 86 -10.77 -23.89 -3.18
C THR A 86 -10.82 -25.15 -4.06
N PRO A 87 -12.00 -25.69 -4.41
CA PRO A 87 -12.06 -26.79 -5.38
C PRO A 87 -11.37 -26.50 -6.71
N GLU A 88 -11.24 -25.22 -7.08
CA GLU A 88 -10.63 -24.73 -8.32
C GLU A 88 -9.19 -24.27 -8.17
N THR A 89 -8.64 -24.18 -6.95
CA THR A 89 -7.30 -23.62 -6.72
C THR A 89 -6.56 -24.32 -5.59
N THR A 90 -5.37 -24.86 -5.88
CA THR A 90 -4.54 -25.58 -4.90
C THR A 90 -3.64 -24.66 -4.09
N LYS A 91 -3.07 -25.19 -3.00
CA LYS A 91 -2.08 -24.48 -2.15
C LYS A 91 -0.85 -24.06 -2.95
N GLU A 92 -0.39 -24.92 -3.86
CA GLU A 92 0.80 -24.69 -4.70
C GLU A 92 0.55 -23.56 -5.70
N GLN A 93 -0.66 -23.50 -6.28
CA GLN A 93 -1.07 -22.40 -7.16
C GLN A 93 -1.13 -21.07 -6.40
N LEU A 94 -1.69 -21.05 -5.18
CA LEU A 94 -1.70 -19.86 -4.34
C LEU A 94 -0.29 -19.44 -3.91
N PHE A 95 0.58 -20.39 -3.61
CA PHE A 95 1.97 -20.09 -3.31
C PHE A 95 2.71 -19.52 -4.52
N ALA A 96 2.44 -20.03 -5.73
CA ALA A 96 2.96 -19.46 -6.97
C ALA A 96 2.50 -18.01 -7.16
N PHE A 97 1.22 -17.71 -6.91
CA PHE A 97 0.69 -16.35 -6.92
C PHE A 97 1.41 -15.43 -5.94
N VAL A 98 1.55 -15.84 -4.67
CA VAL A 98 2.22 -15.03 -3.64
C VAL A 98 3.69 -14.78 -3.98
N LYS A 99 4.40 -15.76 -4.53
CA LYS A 99 5.77 -15.58 -5.04
C LYS A 99 5.84 -14.56 -6.16
N ASP A 100 4.93 -14.64 -7.13
CA ASP A 100 4.91 -13.68 -8.25
C ASP A 100 4.57 -12.26 -7.80
N ILE A 101 3.67 -12.10 -6.83
CA ILE A 101 3.44 -10.80 -6.18
C ILE A 101 4.74 -10.31 -5.52
N GLY A 102 5.38 -11.13 -4.68
CA GLY A 102 6.64 -10.76 -4.02
C GLY A 102 7.75 -10.37 -5.00
N ASN A 103 7.91 -11.16 -6.06
CA ASN A 103 8.91 -10.93 -7.11
C ASN A 103 8.62 -9.68 -7.96
N SER A 104 7.36 -9.23 -8.04
CA SER A 104 7.00 -8.00 -8.76
C SER A 104 7.49 -6.73 -8.05
N PHE A 105 7.69 -6.77 -6.73
CA PHE A 105 7.95 -5.57 -5.93
C PHE A 105 9.23 -4.83 -6.32
N ALA A 106 10.36 -5.53 -6.34
CA ALA A 106 11.65 -4.89 -6.57
C ALA A 106 11.78 -4.29 -7.98
N PRO A 107 11.44 -4.98 -9.09
CA PRO A 107 11.45 -4.38 -10.41
C PRO A 107 10.53 -3.16 -10.53
N THR A 108 9.29 -3.26 -10.03
CA THR A 108 8.32 -2.15 -10.08
C THR A 108 8.82 -0.93 -9.29
N TYR A 109 9.29 -1.13 -8.06
CA TYR A 109 9.73 -0.01 -7.24
C TYR A 109 11.03 0.62 -7.72
N THR A 110 12.00 -0.19 -8.18
CA THR A 110 13.27 0.33 -8.71
C THR A 110 13.06 1.14 -9.98
N GLN A 111 12.12 0.77 -10.86
CA GLN A 111 11.77 1.58 -12.03
C GLN A 111 11.19 2.95 -11.63
N LEU A 112 10.23 2.98 -10.69
CA LEU A 112 9.68 4.22 -10.15
C LEU A 112 10.77 5.08 -9.49
N MET A 113 11.64 4.47 -8.69
CA MET A 113 12.75 5.14 -8.03
C MET A 113 13.72 5.74 -9.04
N ASN A 114 14.15 4.96 -10.05
CA ASN A 114 15.09 5.44 -11.07
C ASN A 114 14.54 6.60 -11.90
N LYS A 115 13.22 6.59 -12.21
CA LYS A 115 12.55 7.70 -12.88
C LYS A 115 12.50 8.98 -12.03
N ASN A 116 12.37 8.83 -10.71
CA ASN A 116 12.05 9.95 -9.81
C ASN A 116 13.22 10.46 -8.97
N LYS A 117 14.33 9.72 -8.84
CA LYS A 117 15.43 10.01 -7.90
C LYS A 117 16.13 11.36 -8.10
N ASN A 118 16.16 11.88 -9.32
CA ASN A 118 16.85 13.13 -9.67
C ASN A 118 15.91 14.35 -9.73
N LYS A 119 14.64 14.20 -9.35
CA LYS A 119 13.70 15.32 -9.34
C LYS A 119 14.14 16.35 -8.30
N ILE A 120 14.26 17.59 -8.73
CA ILE A 120 14.52 18.74 -7.85
C ILE A 120 13.28 18.97 -7.00
N TYR A 121 13.48 19.27 -5.71
CA TYR A 121 12.42 19.60 -4.78
C TYR A 121 12.79 20.86 -3.99
N SER A 122 11.78 21.63 -3.62
CA SER A 122 11.91 22.80 -2.76
C SER A 122 11.66 22.45 -1.29
N GLU A 123 11.90 23.41 -0.40
CA GLU A 123 11.53 23.26 1.02
C GLU A 123 10.02 23.07 1.20
N ALA A 124 9.18 23.75 0.40
CA ALA A 124 7.73 23.54 0.43
C ALA A 124 7.37 22.07 0.09
N ASN A 125 8.06 21.46 -0.88
CA ASN A 125 7.85 20.05 -1.20
C ASN A 125 8.26 19.13 -0.03
N LYS A 126 9.31 19.50 0.71
CA LYS A 126 9.75 18.76 1.89
C LYS A 126 8.73 18.87 3.03
N GLN A 127 8.19 20.05 3.29
CA GLN A 127 7.14 20.26 4.28
C GLN A 127 5.86 19.47 3.93
N TRP A 128 5.45 19.48 2.67
CA TRP A 128 4.36 18.64 2.20
C TRP A 128 4.63 17.14 2.42
N GLN A 129 5.84 16.66 2.11
CA GLN A 129 6.23 15.28 2.39
C GLN A 129 6.08 14.93 3.89
N LEU A 130 6.48 15.81 4.81
CA LEU A 130 6.36 15.57 6.25
C LEU A 130 4.90 15.52 6.72
N LEU A 131 4.04 16.38 6.17
CA LEU A 131 2.59 16.35 6.43
C LEU A 131 1.94 15.05 5.94
N ARG A 132 2.31 14.61 4.72
CA ARG A 132 1.84 13.34 4.15
C ARG A 132 2.35 12.14 4.94
N ARG A 133 3.59 12.19 5.46
CA ARG A 133 4.12 11.20 6.40
C ARG A 133 3.35 11.17 7.72
N GLY A 134 2.84 12.30 8.19
CA GLY A 134 1.91 12.37 9.33
C GLY A 134 0.66 11.51 9.11
N ARG A 135 0.08 11.52 7.91
CA ARG A 135 -1.05 10.63 7.54
C ARG A 135 -0.66 9.15 7.54
N TYR A 136 0.56 8.84 7.15
CA TYR A 136 1.09 7.47 7.20
C TYR A 136 1.22 6.97 8.64
N VAL A 137 1.71 7.82 9.55
CA VAL A 137 1.74 7.55 11.00
C VAL A 137 0.33 7.37 11.57
N GLU A 138 -0.60 8.28 11.24
CA GLU A 138 -2.01 8.19 11.65
C GLU A 138 -2.61 6.82 11.25
N PHE A 139 -2.40 6.37 10.02
CA PHE A 139 -2.91 5.07 9.58
C PHE A 139 -2.29 3.92 10.37
N ASN A 140 -0.97 3.85 10.45
CA ASN A 140 -0.28 2.70 11.04
C ASN A 140 -0.60 2.56 12.54
N LEU A 141 -0.69 3.67 13.28
CA LEU A 141 -0.96 3.63 14.71
C LEU A 141 -2.44 3.45 15.07
N VAL A 142 -3.37 3.93 14.23
CA VAL A 142 -4.81 3.92 14.55
C VAL A 142 -5.57 2.79 13.88
N TYR A 143 -5.21 2.43 12.64
CA TYR A 143 -6.04 1.55 11.79
C TYR A 143 -5.36 0.25 11.35
N ASP A 144 -4.03 0.23 11.25
CA ASP A 144 -3.35 -0.99 10.82
C ASP A 144 -3.49 -2.10 11.86
N LYS A 145 -4.18 -3.17 11.46
CA LYS A 145 -4.50 -4.29 12.35
C LYS A 145 -3.24 -5.04 12.81
N GLY A 146 -2.25 -5.16 11.92
CA GLY A 146 -0.98 -5.84 12.22
C GLY A 146 -0.19 -5.08 13.28
N THR A 147 -0.06 -3.77 13.12
CA THR A 147 0.60 -2.89 14.10
C THR A 147 -0.11 -2.92 15.45
N LYS A 148 -1.43 -2.73 15.46
CA LYS A 148 -2.22 -2.74 16.71
C LYS A 148 -2.08 -4.07 17.46
N PHE A 149 -2.29 -5.18 16.76
CA PHE A 149 -2.15 -6.52 17.34
C PHE A 149 -0.74 -6.73 17.92
N GLY A 150 0.31 -6.42 17.14
CA GLY A 150 1.68 -6.61 17.59
C GLY A 150 2.05 -5.80 18.84
N LEU A 151 1.52 -4.58 18.97
CA LEU A 151 1.71 -3.75 20.16
C LEU A 151 0.93 -4.25 21.38
N GLU A 152 -0.28 -4.80 21.17
CA GLU A 152 -1.13 -5.34 22.24
C GLU A 152 -0.66 -6.72 22.74
N THR A 153 0.05 -7.49 21.92
CA THR A 153 0.46 -8.87 22.24
C THR A 153 1.95 -9.04 22.52
N ASN A 154 2.65 -8.00 23.00
CA ASN A 154 4.09 -8.05 23.32
C ASN A 154 4.98 -8.51 22.14
N GLY A 155 4.65 -8.12 20.91
CA GLY A 155 5.52 -8.34 19.76
C GLY A 155 6.83 -7.54 19.87
N ARG A 156 7.79 -7.80 18.96
CA ARG A 156 9.06 -7.06 18.92
C ARG A 156 8.83 -5.63 18.43
N ILE A 157 8.76 -4.69 19.37
CA ILE A 157 8.37 -3.28 19.15
C ILE A 157 9.15 -2.62 18.00
N GLU A 158 10.49 -2.70 18.01
CA GLU A 158 11.34 -2.11 16.97
C GLU A 158 11.09 -2.69 15.56
N SER A 159 10.66 -3.95 15.47
CA SER A 159 10.28 -4.54 14.18
C SER A 159 8.92 -4.03 13.70
N ILE A 160 7.97 -3.85 14.62
CA ILE A 160 6.62 -3.39 14.31
C ILE A 160 6.64 -1.93 13.86
N LEU A 161 7.38 -1.09 14.59
CA LEU A 161 7.45 0.36 14.35
C LEU A 161 8.44 0.77 13.26
N MET A 162 9.19 -0.17 12.65
CA MET A 162 10.01 0.09 11.46
C MET A 162 9.20 0.70 10.30
N SER A 163 7.88 0.49 10.30
CA SER A 163 6.97 1.11 9.34
C SER A 163 6.87 2.64 9.46
N LEU A 164 7.21 3.22 10.62
CA LEU A 164 7.10 4.65 10.84
C LEU A 164 8.23 5.42 10.13
N PRO A 165 7.92 6.58 9.53
CA PRO A 165 8.94 7.43 8.93
C PRO A 165 9.81 8.07 10.01
N GLU A 166 11.08 8.31 9.67
CA GLU A 166 12.04 9.01 10.53
C GLU A 166 11.54 10.39 11.01
N ASN A 167 10.86 11.14 10.12
CA ASN A 167 10.32 12.46 10.40
C ASN A 167 8.90 12.58 9.84
N ALA A 168 8.00 13.16 10.62
CA ALA A 168 6.62 13.50 10.24
C ALA A 168 6.19 14.81 10.92
N SER A 169 5.19 15.49 10.37
CA SER A 169 4.68 16.76 10.93
C SER A 169 3.17 16.82 10.93
N TRP A 170 2.64 17.64 11.84
CA TRP A 170 1.22 17.99 11.93
C TRP A 170 1.09 19.51 12.03
N LEU A 171 0.22 20.08 11.20
CA LEU A 171 -0.16 21.49 11.24
C LEU A 171 -1.65 21.60 11.50
N TYR A 172 -2.02 22.54 12.36
CA TYR A 172 -3.42 22.81 12.68
C TYR A 172 -4.17 23.28 11.43
N ASN A 173 -5.29 22.61 11.15
CA ASN A 173 -6.22 22.93 10.06
C ASN A 173 -5.57 23.21 8.68
N TYR A 174 -4.48 22.52 8.37
CA TYR A 174 -3.77 22.70 7.11
C TYR A 174 -4.65 22.34 5.91
N SER A 175 -4.62 23.20 4.89
CA SER A 175 -5.19 22.93 3.56
C SER A 175 -4.16 23.37 2.50
N PRO A 176 -3.96 22.58 1.43
CA PRO A 176 -3.04 22.96 0.36
C PRO A 176 -3.55 24.20 -0.39
N GLU A 177 -2.62 24.92 -1.03
CA GLU A 177 -2.97 26.05 -1.88
C GLU A 177 -3.82 25.61 -3.08
N LYS A 178 -4.73 26.49 -3.52
CA LYS A 178 -5.61 26.22 -4.65
C LYS A 178 -4.80 26.06 -5.94
N ASN A 179 -5.15 25.08 -6.77
CA ASN A 179 -4.49 24.69 -8.01
C ASN A 179 -3.04 24.21 -7.83
N SER A 180 -2.63 23.87 -6.62
CA SER A 180 -1.30 23.33 -6.33
C SER A 180 -1.18 21.84 -6.69
N ALA A 181 0.06 21.35 -6.78
CA ALA A 181 0.32 19.93 -6.99
C ALA A 181 -0.11 19.08 -5.77
N GLU A 182 -0.13 19.68 -4.58
CA GLU A 182 -0.61 19.14 -3.33
C GLU A 182 -2.12 18.95 -3.34
N GLU A 183 -2.88 19.98 -3.77
CA GLU A 183 -4.33 19.87 -3.96
C GLU A 183 -4.67 18.81 -5.01
N LYS A 184 -3.97 18.82 -6.16
CA LYS A 184 -4.12 17.80 -7.19
C LYS A 184 -3.86 16.40 -6.62
N THR A 185 -2.82 16.24 -5.80
CA THR A 185 -2.51 14.96 -5.14
C THR A 185 -3.68 14.48 -4.29
N LEU A 186 -4.26 15.33 -3.44
CA LEU A 186 -5.38 14.95 -2.59
C LEU A 186 -6.61 14.50 -3.40
N SER A 187 -6.84 15.08 -4.58
CA SER A 187 -7.95 14.66 -5.45
C SER A 187 -7.86 13.19 -5.92
N PHE A 188 -6.66 12.60 -5.87
CA PHE A 188 -6.40 11.19 -6.19
C PHE A 188 -6.31 10.28 -4.95
N LEU A 189 -6.39 10.82 -3.73
CA LEU A 189 -6.31 10.01 -2.51
C LEU A 189 -7.72 9.66 -2.02
N LYS A 190 -8.46 8.97 -2.88
CA LYS A 190 -9.82 8.50 -2.64
C LYS A 190 -9.97 7.08 -3.18
N LYS A 191 -11.00 6.38 -2.69
CA LYS A 191 -11.31 5.02 -3.13
C LYS A 191 -11.76 4.99 -4.59
N GLU A 192 -11.68 3.82 -5.21
CA GLU A 192 -12.35 3.50 -6.49
C GLU A 192 -11.85 4.34 -7.67
N ILE A 193 -10.60 4.80 -7.63
CA ILE A 193 -9.93 5.33 -8.82
C ILE A 193 -9.49 4.16 -9.69
N GLU A 194 -9.96 4.15 -10.93
CA GLU A 194 -9.57 3.16 -11.92
C GLU A 194 -8.30 3.63 -12.64
N TRP A 195 -7.18 3.04 -12.26
CA TRP A 195 -5.87 3.32 -12.87
C TRP A 195 -5.65 2.54 -14.17
N VAL A 196 -6.16 1.30 -14.26
CA VAL A 196 -5.97 0.38 -15.40
C VAL A 196 -7.23 -0.40 -15.69
#